data_AF-A0A7S8MX91-F1
#
_entry.id   AF-A0A7S8MX91-F1
#
_cell.length_a   1.000
_cell.length_b   1.000
_cell.length_c   1.000
_cell.angle_alpha   90.00
_cell.angle_beta   90.00
_cell.angle_gamma   90.00
#
_symmetry.space_group_name_H-M   'P 1'
#
loop_
_entity.id
_entity.type
_entity.pdbx_description
1 polymer ?
#
loop_
_entity_poly.entity_id
_entity_poly.type
_entity_poly.pdbx_seq_one_letter_code
_entity_poly.pdbx_strand_id
1 'polypeptide(L)'
;MSRHWSPLAVTYLALAVAGLAGTWYFNVLAIIQLRDFIGDLVTSGPAVSSITVDLLVVAVAGCVFIVVEARRLGMRFAWLYILGSGLTAFAFTFPLFLALRQRRMTQLKASVTPTPVPPQG
;
A
#
# COMPACT_ATOMS: atom_id res chain seq x y z
N MET A 1 8.98 -22.25 2.48
CA MET A 1 8.22 -20.99 2.29
C MET A 1 9.22 -19.86 2.37
N SER A 2 9.49 -18.99 1.39
CA SER A 2 8.62 -18.46 0.35
C SER A 2 9.44 -17.91 -0.84
N ARG A 3 9.40 -18.60 -1.98
CA ARG A 3 10.32 -18.45 -3.14
C ARG A 3 10.40 -17.05 -3.79
N HIS A 4 9.53 -16.11 -3.41
CA HIS A 4 9.40 -14.80 -4.09
C HIS A 4 9.26 -13.60 -3.17
N TRP A 5 9.46 -13.76 -1.86
CA TRP A 5 9.44 -12.63 -0.92
C TRP A 5 10.86 -12.12 -0.72
N SER A 6 11.15 -10.96 -1.30
CA SER A 6 12.41 -10.28 -1.05
C SER A 6 12.37 -9.53 0.29
N PRO A 7 13.52 -9.19 0.89
CA PRO A 7 13.56 -8.36 2.10
C PRO A 7 12.71 -7.08 1.97
N LEU A 8 12.80 -6.41 0.82
CA LEU A 8 11.98 -5.22 0.53
C LEU A 8 10.47 -5.49 0.58
N ALA A 9 9.99 -6.65 0.11
CA ALA A 9 8.58 -7.00 0.15
C ALA A 9 8.12 -7.23 1.60
N VAL A 10 8.99 -7.81 2.43
CA VAL A 10 8.76 -8.00 3.87
C VAL A 10 8.74 -6.66 4.60
N THR A 11 9.66 -5.75 4.29
CA THR A 11 9.67 -4.38 4.86
C THR A 11 8.35 -3.66 4.57
N TYR A 12 7.88 -3.67 3.32
CA TYR A 12 6.60 -3.06 2.98
C TYR A 12 5.42 -3.73 3.67
N LEU A 13 5.44 -5.05 3.83
CA LEU A 13 4.40 -5.77 4.55
C LEU A 13 4.39 -5.40 6.04
N ALA A 14 5.55 -5.28 6.68
CA ALA A 14 5.67 -4.84 8.06
C ALA A 14 5.15 -3.41 8.23
N LEU A 15 5.49 -2.50 7.31
CA LEU A 15 4.94 -1.15 7.27
C LEU A 15 3.42 -1.15 7.09
N ALA A 16 2.87 -2.04 6.26
CA ALA A 16 1.42 -2.19 6.13
C ALA A 16 0.78 -2.59 7.46
N VAL A 17 1.31 -3.62 8.13
CA VAL A 17 0.80 -4.07 9.44
C VAL A 17 0.87 -2.95 10.48
N ALA A 18 2.00 -2.21 10.54
CA ALA A 18 2.16 -1.08 11.43
C ALA A 18 1.15 0.05 11.11
N GLY A 19 0.96 0.37 9.83
CA GLY A 19 -0.01 1.35 9.36
C GLY A 19 -1.44 0.95 9.71
N LEU A 20 -1.79 -0.33 9.54
CA LEU A 20 -3.11 -0.86 9.92
C LEU A 20 -3.33 -0.75 11.43
N ALA A 21 -2.36 -1.20 12.23
CA ALA A 21 -2.45 -1.15 13.69
C ALA A 21 -2.59 0.29 14.19
N GLY A 22 -1.76 1.21 13.67
CA GLY A 22 -1.81 2.62 14.04
C GLY A 22 -3.14 3.27 13.66
N THR A 23 -3.59 3.10 12.41
CA THR A 23 -4.84 3.71 11.93
C THR A 23 -6.08 3.16 12.64
N TRP A 24 -6.14 1.85 12.88
CA TRP A 24 -7.23 1.25 13.65
C TRP A 24 -7.23 1.68 15.11
N TYR A 25 -6.06 1.82 15.75
CA TYR A 25 -5.98 2.32 17.12
C TYR A 25 -6.64 3.70 17.25
N PHE A 26 -6.31 4.64 16.36
CA PHE A 26 -6.91 5.97 16.37
C PHE A 26 -8.39 5.96 15.95
N ASN A 27 -8.78 5.14 14.97
CA ASN A 27 -10.19 5.00 14.56
C ASN A 27 -11.07 4.43 15.70
N VAL A 28 -10.55 3.49 16.49
CA VAL A 28 -11.29 2.95 17.65
C VAL A 28 -11.45 4.02 18.72
N LEU A 29 -10.38 4.77 19.02
CA LEU A 29 -10.44 5.88 19.96
C LEU A 29 -11.44 6.95 19.52
N ALA A 30 -11.47 7.28 18.23
CA ALA A 30 -12.42 8.19 17.61
C ALA A 30 -13.87 7.80 17.88
N ILE A 31 -14.20 6.53 17.61
CA ILE A 31 -15.53 5.96 17.78
C ILE A 31 -15.95 6.02 19.26
N ILE A 32 -15.06 5.61 20.16
CA ILE A 32 -15.31 5.63 21.61
C ILE A 32 -15.53 7.07 22.13
N GLN A 33 -14.80 8.05 21.56
CA GLN A 33 -14.88 9.45 21.95
C GLN A 33 -15.98 10.24 21.22
N LEU A 34 -16.76 9.61 20.32
CA LEU A 34 -17.80 10.25 19.50
C LEU A 34 -17.29 11.52 18.78
N ARG A 35 -16.04 11.51 18.32
CA ARG A 35 -15.42 12.65 17.64
C ARG A 35 -16.02 12.86 16.25
N ASP A 36 -16.35 14.11 15.91
CA ASP A 36 -16.65 14.50 14.54
C ASP A 36 -15.34 14.67 13.76
N PHE A 37 -14.84 13.57 13.20
CA PHE A 37 -13.59 13.53 12.46
C PHE A 37 -13.56 14.50 11.27
N ILE A 38 -14.69 14.67 10.59
CA ILE A 38 -14.78 15.52 9.40
C ILE A 38 -14.81 16.99 9.82
N GLY A 39 -15.59 17.33 10.85
CA GLY A 39 -15.59 18.66 11.45
C GLY A 39 -14.21 19.08 11.97
N ASP A 40 -13.53 18.20 12.69
CA ASP A 40 -12.19 18.45 13.25
C ASP A 40 -11.16 18.69 12.12
N LEU A 41 -11.21 17.93 11.03
CA LEU A 41 -10.28 18.07 9.91
C LEU A 41 -10.37 19.44 9.23
N VAL A 42 -11.57 20.02 9.18
CA VAL A 42 -11.85 21.29 8.50
C VAL A 42 -11.66 22.49 9.44
N THR A 43 -11.83 22.32 10.76
CA THR A 43 -11.86 23.42 11.73
C THR A 43 -10.60 23.56 12.59
N SER A 44 -9.68 22.59 12.59
CA SER A 44 -8.48 22.58 13.46
C SER A 44 -7.34 23.53 13.06
N GLY A 45 -7.60 24.49 12.17
CA GLY A 45 -6.63 25.53 11.77
C GLY A 45 -5.59 25.12 10.73
N PRO A 46 -4.72 26.05 10.29
CA PRO A 46 -3.89 25.90 9.09
C PRO A 46 -2.91 24.72 9.10
N ALA A 47 -2.37 24.34 10.27
CA ALA A 47 -1.41 23.25 10.39
C ALA A 47 -2.04 21.89 10.06
N VAL A 48 -3.26 21.63 10.55
CA VAL A 48 -4.02 20.40 10.25
C VAL A 48 -4.48 20.40 8.80
N SER A 49 -4.88 21.55 8.26
CA SER A 49 -5.22 21.67 6.84
C SER A 49 -4.02 21.39 5.93
N SER A 50 -2.82 21.86 6.27
CA SER A 50 -1.61 21.59 5.50
C SER A 50 -1.28 20.10 5.44
N ILE A 51 -1.28 19.40 6.58
CA ILE A 51 -1.04 17.95 6.63
C ILE A 51 -2.12 17.20 5.84
N THR A 52 -3.37 17.64 5.91
CA THR A 52 -4.47 17.04 5.15
C THR A 52 -4.24 17.18 3.64
N VAL A 53 -3.84 18.36 3.17
CA VAL A 53 -3.52 18.59 1.76
C VAL A 53 -2.34 17.73 1.32
N ASP A 54 -1.26 17.67 2.11
CA ASP A 54 -0.09 16.85 1.80
C ASP A 54 -0.48 15.37 1.65
N LEU A 55 -1.27 14.85 2.59
CA LEU A 55 -1.75 13.47 2.55
C LEU A 55 -2.68 13.21 1.37
N LEU A 56 -3.56 14.16 1.01
CA LEU A 56 -4.43 14.04 -0.17
C LEU A 56 -3.62 13.98 -1.46
N VAL A 57 -2.63 14.86 -1.63
CA VAL A 57 -1.76 14.88 -2.81
C VAL A 57 -1.01 13.56 -2.93
N VAL A 58 -0.42 13.07 -1.84
CA VAL A 58 0.29 11.78 -1.81
C VAL A 58 -0.65 10.61 -2.08
N ALA A 59 -1.87 10.62 -1.53
CA ALA A 59 -2.86 9.58 -1.76
C ALA A 59 -3.29 9.52 -3.23
N VAL A 60 -3.55 10.68 -3.86
CA VAL A 60 -3.90 10.75 -5.28
C VAL A 60 -2.76 10.23 -6.15
N ALA A 61 -1.52 10.70 -5.91
CA ALA A 61 -0.34 10.23 -6.63
C ALA A 61 -0.15 8.71 -6.46
N GLY A 62 -0.36 8.20 -5.24
CA GLY A 62 -0.30 6.78 -4.93
C GLY A 62 -1.38 5.95 -5.62
N CYS A 63 -2.61 6.45 -5.71
CA CYS A 63 -3.69 5.81 -6.46
C CYS A 63 -3.34 5.68 -7.95
N VAL A 64 -2.82 6.76 -8.57
CA VAL A 64 -2.33 6.72 -9.95
C VAL A 64 -1.24 5.67 -10.10
N PHE A 65 -0.26 5.65 -9.20
CA PHE A 65 0.83 4.68 -9.20
C PHE A 65 0.33 3.23 -9.09
N ILE A 66 -0.61 2.96 -8.17
CA ILE A 66 -1.23 1.63 -7.99
C ILE A 66 -1.83 1.15 -9.31
N VAL A 67 -2.62 2.00 -9.98
CA VAL A 67 -3.31 1.64 -11.23
C VAL A 67 -2.32 1.38 -12.35
N VAL A 68 -1.36 2.29 -12.57
CA VAL A 68 -0.38 2.17 -13.65
C VAL A 68 0.46 0.91 -13.50
N GLU A 69 0.96 0.67 -12.29
CA GLU A 69 1.87 -0.44 -12.06
C GLU A 69 1.16 -1.79 -11.96
N ALA A 70 -0.05 -1.83 -11.41
CA ALA A 70 -0.85 -3.05 -11.44
C ALA A 70 -1.15 -3.48 -12.88
N ARG A 71 -1.47 -2.53 -13.78
CA ARG A 71 -1.64 -2.81 -15.21
C ARG A 71 -0.35 -3.32 -15.83
N ARG A 72 0.78 -2.64 -15.56
CA ARG A 72 2.11 -3.04 -16.07
C ARG A 72 2.51 -4.45 -15.64
N LEU A 73 2.16 -4.89 -14.44
CA LEU A 73 2.51 -6.20 -13.89
C LEU A 73 1.42 -7.29 -14.09
N GLY A 74 0.31 -6.94 -14.75
CA GLY A 74 -0.83 -7.85 -14.99
C GLY A 74 -1.59 -8.23 -13.71
N MET A 75 -1.67 -7.34 -12.72
CA MET A 75 -2.38 -7.55 -11.45
C MET A 75 -3.86 -7.14 -11.59
N ARG A 76 -4.78 -8.12 -11.58
CA ARG A 76 -6.23 -7.92 -11.83
C ARG A 76 -7.02 -7.16 -10.74
N PHE A 77 -6.49 -7.07 -9.51
CA PHE A 77 -7.25 -6.57 -8.35
C PHE A 77 -6.72 -5.25 -7.77
N ALA A 78 -6.18 -4.37 -8.61
CA ALA A 78 -5.64 -3.07 -8.19
C ALA A 78 -6.67 -2.19 -7.46
N TRP A 79 -7.93 -2.26 -7.88
CA TRP A 79 -9.04 -1.48 -7.34
C TRP A 79 -9.33 -1.81 -5.86
N LEU A 80 -9.02 -3.02 -5.39
CA LEU A 80 -9.18 -3.40 -3.99
C LEU A 80 -8.30 -2.56 -3.04
N TYR A 81 -7.12 -2.12 -3.49
CA TYR A 81 -6.26 -1.26 -2.66
C TYR A 81 -6.80 0.16 -2.56
N ILE A 82 -7.46 0.65 -3.62
CA ILE A 82 -8.10 1.97 -3.65
C ILE A 82 -9.35 1.96 -2.79
N LEU A 83 -10.24 0.98 -2.94
CA LEU A 83 -11.40 0.86 -2.06
C LEU A 83 -11.00 0.59 -0.61
N GLY A 84 -9.98 -0.25 -0.40
CA GLY A 84 -9.40 -0.49 0.91
C GLY A 84 -8.87 0.80 1.55
N SER A 85 -8.26 1.72 0.78
CA SER A 85 -7.80 3.00 1.36
C SER A 85 -8.92 3.86 1.91
N GLY A 86 -10.11 3.80 1.30
CA GLY A 86 -11.30 4.49 1.79
C GLY A 86 -11.90 3.83 3.04
N LEU A 87 -11.76 2.52 3.20
CA LEU A 87 -12.32 1.78 4.33
C LEU A 87 -11.40 1.70 5.55
N THR A 88 -10.08 1.62 5.34
CA THR A 88 -9.10 1.47 6.44
C THR A 88 -8.24 2.72 6.59
N ALA A 89 -7.36 2.96 5.62
CA ALA A 89 -6.45 4.10 5.51
C ALA A 89 -5.44 3.84 4.38
N PHE A 90 -5.03 4.92 3.70
CA PHE A 90 -3.96 4.87 2.70
C PHE A 90 -2.61 4.39 3.29
N ALA A 91 -2.34 4.71 4.56
CA ALA A 91 -1.14 4.26 5.29
C ALA A 91 -1.01 2.74 5.44
N PHE A 92 -2.12 1.98 5.31
CA PHE A 92 -2.10 0.52 5.25
C PHE A 92 -2.05 0.01 3.81
N THR A 93 -2.96 0.49 2.96
CA THR A 93 -3.17 -0.13 1.65
C THR A 93 -2.04 0.13 0.68
N PHE A 94 -1.38 1.29 0.77
CA PHE A 94 -0.26 1.62 -0.11
C PHE A 94 0.98 0.76 0.18
N PRO A 95 1.48 0.61 1.42
CA PRO A 95 2.55 -0.33 1.71
C PRO A 95 2.18 -1.79 1.39
N LEU A 96 0.93 -2.21 1.62
CA LEU A 96 0.48 -3.55 1.24
C LEU A 96 0.58 -3.77 -0.28
N PHE A 97 0.16 -2.78 -1.07
CA PHE A 97 0.32 -2.82 -2.51
C PHE A 97 1.80 -2.93 -2.90
N LEU A 98 2.69 -2.15 -2.29
CA LEU A 98 4.13 -2.20 -2.57
C LEU A 98 4.73 -3.59 -2.28
N ALA A 99 4.32 -4.23 -1.18
CA ALA A 99 4.74 -5.58 -0.84
C ALA A 99 4.36 -6.60 -1.93
N LEU A 100 3.10 -6.56 -2.38
CA LEU A 100 2.57 -7.49 -3.37
C LEU A 100 3.07 -7.22 -4.79
N ARG A 101 3.27 -5.94 -5.13
CA ARG A 101 3.96 -5.49 -6.34
C ARG A 101 5.38 -6.08 -6.38
N GLN A 102 6.15 -5.91 -5.31
CA GLN A 102 7.53 -6.39 -5.25
C GLN A 102 7.60 -7.92 -5.37
N ARG A 103 6.70 -8.64 -4.67
CA ARG A 103 6.57 -10.09 -4.81
C ARG A 103 6.28 -10.51 -6.24
N ARG A 104 5.36 -9.80 -6.93
CA ARG A 104 5.02 -10.07 -8.34
C ARG A 104 6.20 -9.86 -9.27
N MET A 105 6.99 -8.79 -9.06
CA MET A 105 8.22 -8.55 -9.83
C MET A 105 9.24 -9.68 -9.65
N THR A 106 9.44 -10.16 -8.42
CA THR A 106 10.34 -11.30 -8.14
C THR A 106 9.87 -12.58 -8.81
N GLN A 107 8.55 -12.82 -8.86
CA GLN A 107 7.97 -13.96 -9.59
C GLN A 107 8.28 -13.89 -11.08
N LEU A 108 8.01 -12.74 -11.71
CA LEU A 108 8.22 -12.54 -13.14
C LEU A 108 9.70 -12.66 -13.53
N LYS A 109 10.61 -12.16 -12.70
CA LYS A 109 12.06 -12.33 -12.91
C LYS A 109 12.48 -13.80 -12.87
N ALA A 110 11.98 -14.56 -11.90
CA ALA A 110 12.29 -15.99 -11.76
C ALA A 110 11.77 -16.83 -12.92
N SER A 111 10.67 -16.44 -13.58
CA SER A 111 10.14 -17.14 -14.76
C SER A 111 10.92 -16.88 -16.05
N VAL A 112 11.77 -15.85 -16.10
CA VAL A 112 12.53 -15.47 -17.30
C VAL A 112 13.93 -16.10 -17.34
N THR A 113 14.47 -16.59 -16.22
CA THR A 113 15.79 -17.23 -16.17
C THR A 113 15.80 -18.51 -17.02
N PRO A 114 16.55 -18.56 -18.15
CA PRO A 114 16.58 -19.73 -19.03
C PRO A 114 17.18 -20.94 -18.30
N THR A 115 16.65 -22.12 -18.58
CA THR A 115 17.24 -23.38 -18.13
C THR A 115 18.67 -23.48 -18.68
N PRO A 116 19.68 -23.82 -17.86
CA PRO A 116 21.04 -24.01 -18.37
C PRO A 116 21.02 -25.06 -19.48
N VAL A 117 21.51 -24.71 -20.67
CA VAL A 117 21.72 -25.68 -21.74
C VAL A 117 22.81 -26.64 -21.26
N PRO A 118 22.56 -27.97 -21.20
CA PRO A 118 23.58 -28.92 -20.79
C PRO A 118 24.78 -28.86 -21.75
N PRO A 119 26.01 -29.10 -21.26
CA PRO A 119 27.21 -29.08 -22.09
C PRO A 119 27.07 -30.11 -23.22
N GLN A 120 27.25 -29.68 -24.46
CA GLN A 120 27.38 -30.59 -25.59
C GLN A 120 28.80 -31.16 -25.55
N GLY A 121 28.89 -32.45 -25.22
CA GLY A 121 30.14 -33.22 -25.25
C GLY A 121 30.58 -33.54 -26.67
#